data_AF-A0A3A8JSG0-F1
#
_entry.id   AF-A0A3A8JSG0-F1
#
_cell.length_a   1.000
_cell.length_b   1.000
_cell.length_c   1.000
_cell.angle_alpha   90.00
_cell.angle_beta   90.00
_cell.angle_gamma   90.00
#
_symmetry.space_group_name_H-M   'P 1'
#
loop_
_entity.id
_entity.type
_entity.pdbx_description
1 polymer ?
#
loop_
_entity_poly.entity_id
_entity_poly.type
_entity_poly.pdbx_seq_one_letter_code
_entity_poly.pdbx_strand_id
1 'polypeptide(L)'
;LTLWGFGALCDACGAAIFVPRDGFVPRWVEGACGTAFRVEDVGVRRDAATGPERRAARAGLALLADWLAEYEAWVARDVGLAWRRECLAARRKASPIPAEELSTAWRRLAVRVRATDASVQHHVAPMTGA
;
A
#
# COMPACT_ATOMS: atom_id res chain seq x y z
N LEU A 1 -10.59 -0.84 -3.39
CA LEU A 1 -9.71 -0.16 -2.41
C LEU A 1 -10.57 0.81 -1.62
N THR A 2 -10.46 0.79 -0.29
CA THR A 2 -11.16 1.73 0.58
C THR A 2 -10.15 2.43 1.49
N LEU A 3 -10.10 3.76 1.46
CA LEU A 3 -9.16 4.58 2.23
C LEU A 3 -9.90 5.34 3.33
N TRP A 4 -9.37 5.26 4.56
CA TRP A 4 -9.90 5.94 5.73
C TRP A 4 -8.80 6.68 6.48
N GLY A 5 -9.18 7.56 7.41
CA GLY A 5 -8.23 8.29 8.25
C GLY A 5 -7.30 7.40 9.10
N PHE A 6 -7.66 6.13 9.26
CA PHE A 6 -6.91 5.12 10.03
C PHE A 6 -6.10 4.13 9.17
N GLY A 7 -6.29 4.09 7.85
CA GLY A 7 -5.56 3.17 6.97
C GLY A 7 -6.30 2.84 5.68
N ALA A 8 -5.77 1.87 4.94
CA ALA A 8 -6.34 1.41 3.70
C ALA A 8 -6.72 -0.08 3.81
N LEU A 9 -7.91 -0.42 3.33
CA LEU A 9 -8.34 -1.80 3.13
C LEU A 9 -8.24 -2.13 1.64
N CYS A 10 -7.36 -3.08 1.33
CA CYS A 10 -7.15 -3.60 -0.01
C CYS A 10 -7.82 -4.96 -0.09
N ASP A 11 -8.87 -5.06 -0.88
CA ASP A 11 -9.41 -6.35 -1.32
C ASP A 11 -8.84 -6.61 -2.71
N ALA A 12 -7.88 -7.55 -2.79
CA ALA A 12 -7.23 -7.94 -4.03
C ALA A 12 -6.93 -9.44 -4.01
N CYS A 13 -7.18 -10.11 -5.13
CA CYS A 13 -6.87 -11.54 -5.32
C CYS A 13 -7.53 -12.46 -4.28
N GLY A 14 -8.74 -12.14 -3.81
CA GLY A 14 -9.47 -12.94 -2.82
C GLY A 14 -8.91 -12.84 -1.39
N ALA A 15 -8.06 -11.84 -1.14
CA ALA A 15 -7.45 -11.57 0.16
C ALA A 15 -7.74 -10.13 0.59
N ALA A 16 -8.13 -9.96 1.86
CA ALA A 16 -8.28 -8.66 2.49
C ALA A 16 -6.99 -8.29 3.26
N ILE A 17 -6.40 -7.16 2.91
CA ILE A 17 -5.17 -6.65 3.52
C ILE A 17 -5.46 -5.26 4.07
N PHE A 18 -5.19 -5.07 5.36
CA PHE A 18 -5.26 -3.78 6.01
C PHE A 18 -3.87 -3.18 6.13
N VAL A 19 -3.68 -1.95 5.62
CA VAL A 19 -2.47 -1.17 5.78
C VAL A 19 -2.77 -0.01 6.73
N PRO A 20 -2.33 -0.08 8.00
CA PRO A 20 -2.53 1.02 8.94
C PRO A 20 -1.79 2.27 8.44
N ARG A 21 -2.38 3.44 8.70
CA ARG A 21 -1.74 4.72 8.39
C ARG A 21 -0.41 4.89 9.13
N ASP A 22 -0.38 4.46 10.38
CA ASP A 22 0.80 4.53 11.23
C ASP A 22 1.61 3.22 11.12
N GLY A 23 2.93 3.34 11.02
CA GLY A 23 3.83 2.20 10.83
C GLY A 23 3.83 1.60 9.42
N PHE A 24 2.72 1.70 8.67
CA PHE A 24 2.60 1.26 7.27
C PHE A 24 3.00 -0.21 7.07
N VAL A 25 2.64 -1.07 8.03
CA VAL A 25 2.91 -2.52 8.00
C VAL A 25 1.64 -3.25 7.57
N PRO A 26 1.62 -3.95 6.41
CA PRO A 26 0.44 -4.65 5.94
C PRO A 26 0.07 -5.81 6.87
N ARG A 27 -1.21 -5.90 7.22
CA ARG A 27 -1.78 -6.94 8.09
C ARG A 27 -2.82 -7.74 7.30
N TRP A 28 -2.76 -9.06 7.43
CA TRP A 28 -3.76 -9.96 6.89
C TRP A 28 -5.05 -9.81 7.68
N VAL A 29 -6.19 -9.73 6.98
CA VAL A 29 -7.52 -9.67 7.58
C VAL A 29 -8.20 -11.03 7.41
N GLU A 30 -8.70 -11.59 8.51
CA GLU A 30 -9.44 -12.85 8.47
C GLU A 30 -10.94 -12.60 8.20
N GLY A 31 -11.49 -13.38 7.26
CA GLY A 31 -12.89 -13.30 6.86
C GLY A 31 -13.17 -12.25 5.78
N ALA A 32 -14.39 -12.30 5.23
CA ALA A 32 -14.87 -11.28 4.30
C ALA A 32 -15.14 -9.98 5.07
N CYS A 33 -14.33 -8.96 4.84
CA CYS A 33 -14.58 -7.63 5.38
C CYS A 33 -15.45 -6.87 4.37
N GLY A 34 -16.65 -6.47 4.78
CA GLY A 34 -17.49 -5.56 4.01
C GLY A 34 -16.93 -4.13 4.00
N THR A 35 -17.80 -3.14 3.82
CA THR A 35 -17.41 -1.73 4.01
C THR A 35 -17.14 -1.46 5.50
N ALA A 36 -15.87 -1.45 5.91
CA ALA A 36 -15.47 -1.05 7.25
C ALA A 36 -15.43 0.48 7.35
N PHE A 37 -16.28 1.09 8.20
CA PHE A 37 -16.29 2.55 8.40
C PHE A 37 -15.46 2.97 9.63
N ARG A 38 -15.25 2.05 10.57
CA ARG A 38 -14.40 2.21 11.74
C ARG A 38 -13.26 1.19 11.70
N VAL A 39 -12.19 1.43 12.45
CA VAL A 39 -11.03 0.51 12.49
C VAL A 39 -11.39 -0.83 13.15
N GLU A 40 -12.38 -0.82 14.03
CA GLU A 40 -12.92 -2.01 14.69
C GLU A 40 -13.66 -2.92 13.70
N ASP A 41 -14.26 -2.33 12.66
CA ASP A 41 -15.05 -3.05 11.64
C ASP A 41 -14.17 -3.77 10.61
N VAL A 42 -12.86 -3.50 10.61
CA VAL A 42 -11.89 -4.15 9.70
C VAL A 42 -11.77 -5.64 10.01
N GLY A 43 -12.15 -6.10 11.21
CA GLY A 43 -12.07 -7.49 11.63
C GLY A 43 -10.72 -7.88 12.22
N VAL A 44 -10.51 -9.19 12.38
CA VAL A 44 -9.31 -9.75 13.03
C VAL A 44 -8.11 -9.58 12.10
N ARG A 45 -7.04 -8.99 12.65
CA ARG A 45 -5.82 -8.62 11.92
C ARG A 45 -4.63 -9.39 12.46
N ARG A 46 -3.92 -10.09 11.59
CA ARG A 46 -2.70 -10.82 11.94
C ARG A 46 -1.59 -10.60 10.93
N ASP A 47 -0.40 -11.10 11.26
CA ASP A 47 0.67 -11.18 10.28
C ASP A 47 0.37 -12.25 9.23
N ALA A 48 0.86 -12.02 8.01
CA ALA A 48 0.83 -13.00 6.94
C ALA A 48 1.76 -14.17 7.28
N ALA A 49 1.17 -15.30 7.63
CA ALA A 49 1.85 -16.48 8.16
C ALA A 49 2.45 -17.34 7.04
N THR A 50 1.78 -17.43 5.90
CA THR A 50 2.18 -18.33 4.81
C THR A 50 2.89 -17.59 3.67
N GLY A 51 3.65 -18.32 2.85
CA GLY A 51 4.25 -17.78 1.63
C GLY A 51 3.22 -17.13 0.69
N PRO A 52 2.12 -17.81 0.33
CA PRO A 52 1.03 -17.22 -0.45
C PRO A 52 0.44 -15.95 0.16
N GLU A 53 0.17 -15.93 1.47
CA GLU A 53 -0.36 -14.75 2.17
C GLU A 53 0.60 -13.57 2.07
N ARG A 54 1.91 -13.81 2.26
CA ARG A 54 2.93 -12.77 2.12
C ARG A 54 3.01 -12.22 0.71
N ARG A 55 2.83 -13.07 -0.32
CA ARG A 55 2.77 -12.63 -1.72
C ARG A 55 1.55 -11.76 -1.98
N ALA A 56 0.38 -12.19 -1.53
CA ALA A 56 -0.86 -11.41 -1.65
C ALA A 56 -0.75 -10.08 -0.90
N ALA A 57 -0.22 -10.06 0.33
CA ALA A 57 0.04 -8.85 1.11
C ALA A 57 0.90 -7.84 0.34
N ARG A 58 1.99 -8.31 -0.29
CA ARG A 58 2.85 -7.47 -1.14
C ARG A 58 2.11 -6.99 -2.40
N ALA A 59 1.33 -7.84 -3.05
CA ALA A 59 0.55 -7.46 -4.22
C ALA A 59 -0.46 -6.34 -3.87
N GLY A 60 -1.20 -6.48 -2.78
CA GLY A 60 -2.12 -5.45 -2.28
C GLY A 60 -1.40 -4.15 -1.92
N LEU A 61 -0.22 -4.23 -1.29
CA LEU A 61 0.59 -3.05 -0.98
C LEU A 61 1.09 -2.33 -2.23
N ALA A 62 1.50 -3.08 -3.26
CA ALA A 62 1.91 -2.50 -4.54
C ALA A 62 0.74 -1.81 -5.27
N LEU A 63 -0.45 -2.42 -5.23
CA LEU A 63 -1.67 -1.82 -5.77
C LEU A 63 -2.06 -0.52 -5.04
N LEU A 64 -1.99 -0.52 -3.70
CA LEU A 64 -2.20 0.69 -2.91
C LEU A 64 -1.20 1.79 -3.26
N ALA A 65 0.08 1.44 -3.38
CA ALA A 65 1.11 2.40 -3.74
C ALA A 65 0.91 2.99 -5.15
N ASP A 66 0.51 2.19 -6.14
CA ASP A 66 0.16 2.72 -7.46
C ASP A 66 -1.06 3.65 -7.42
N TRP A 67 -2.11 3.25 -6.70
CA TRP A 67 -3.28 4.11 -6.53
C TRP A 67 -2.93 5.45 -5.87
N LEU A 68 -2.08 5.44 -4.84
CA LEU A 68 -1.58 6.66 -4.21
C LEU A 68 -0.73 7.50 -5.17
N ALA A 69 0.06 6.86 -6.04
CA ALA A 69 0.81 7.56 -7.06
C ALA A 69 -0.10 8.27 -8.08
N GLU A 70 -1.15 7.59 -8.53
CA GLU A 70 -2.15 8.14 -9.44
C GLU A 70 -2.92 9.28 -8.80
N TYR A 71 -3.32 9.13 -7.53
CA TYR A 71 -3.95 10.19 -6.76
C TYR A 71 -3.07 11.44 -6.67
N GLU A 72 -1.79 11.31 -6.31
CA GLU A 72 -0.89 12.48 -6.22
C GLU A 72 -0.61 13.10 -7.59
N ALA A 73 -0.57 12.30 -8.66
CA ALA A 73 -0.46 12.83 -10.03
C ALA A 73 -1.71 13.61 -10.44
N TRP A 74 -2.89 13.08 -10.12
CA TRP A 74 -4.17 13.75 -10.32
C TRP A 74 -4.24 15.06 -9.54
N VAL A 75 -3.88 15.06 -8.25
CA VAL A 75 -3.81 16.28 -7.43
C VAL A 75 -2.90 17.33 -8.07
N ALA A 76 -1.68 16.93 -8.46
CA ALA A 76 -0.73 17.86 -9.04
C ALA A 76 -1.23 18.47 -10.36
N ARG A 77 -1.92 17.68 -11.18
CA ARG A 77 -2.45 18.07 -12.50
C ARG A 77 -3.72 18.92 -12.41
N ASP A 78 -4.68 18.50 -11.60
CA ASP A 78 -6.06 19.03 -11.64
C ASP A 78 -6.34 20.03 -10.52
N VAL A 79 -5.66 19.89 -9.37
CA VAL A 79 -5.81 20.79 -8.21
C VAL A 79 -4.63 21.78 -8.12
N GLY A 80 -3.44 21.32 -8.52
CA GLY A 80 -2.24 22.13 -8.61
C GLY A 80 -1.25 21.91 -7.46
N LEU A 81 0.04 22.05 -7.79
CA LEU A 81 1.15 21.82 -6.86
C LEU A 81 1.19 22.82 -5.70
N ALA A 82 0.79 24.08 -5.90
CA ALA A 82 0.79 25.09 -4.84
C ALA A 82 -0.13 24.68 -3.68
N TRP A 83 -1.37 24.30 -3.99
CA TRP A 83 -2.33 23.77 -3.03
C TRP A 83 -1.79 22.54 -2.29
N ARG A 84 -1.13 21.63 -3.02
CA ARG A 84 -0.56 20.43 -2.41
C ARG A 84 0.57 20.77 -1.42
N ARG A 85 1.43 21.74 -1.74
CA ARG A 85 2.48 22.22 -0.83
C ARG A 85 1.87 22.80 0.45
N GLU A 86 0.81 23.60 0.35
CA GLU A 86 0.09 24.12 1.52
C GLU A 86 -0.47 22.99 2.39
N CYS A 87 -1.10 21.99 1.76
CA CYS A 87 -1.61 20.81 2.45
C CYS A 87 -0.51 20.03 3.19
N LEU A 88 0.70 19.95 2.65
CA LEU A 88 1.84 19.30 3.30
C LEU A 88 2.40 20.17 4.44
N ALA A 89 2.46 21.48 4.26
CA ALA A 89 2.93 22.43 5.27
C ALA A 89 2.00 22.50 6.49
N ALA A 90 0.69 22.33 6.27
CA ALA A 90 -0.31 22.29 7.33
C ALA A 90 -0.25 21.01 8.20
N ARG A 91 0.53 19.99 7.82
CA ARG A 91 0.67 18.76 8.62
C ARG A 91 1.51 19.03 9.86
N ARG A 92 1.12 18.41 10.98
CA ARG A 92 1.90 18.43 12.23
C ARG A 92 3.34 17.91 12.06
N LYS A 93 3.56 16.97 11.13
CA LYS A 93 4.88 16.45 10.77
C LYS A 93 5.14 16.75 9.31
N ALA A 94 6.25 17.44 9.04
CA ALA A 94 6.69 17.73 7.68
C ALA A 94 6.84 16.44 6.87
N SER A 95 6.36 16.47 5.63
CA SER A 95 6.61 15.38 4.70
C SER A 95 8.10 15.36 4.33
N PRO A 96 8.79 14.21 4.40
CA PRO A 96 10.16 14.10 3.94
C PRO A 96 10.27 14.15 2.41
N ILE A 97 9.15 13.99 1.70
CA ILE A 97 9.07 14.04 0.24
C ILE A 97 8.35 15.31 -0.18
N PRO A 98 8.95 16.13 -1.08
CA PRO A 98 8.31 17.33 -1.61
C PRO A 98 7.10 16.98 -2.49
N ALA A 99 6.17 17.92 -2.65
CA ALA A 99 4.89 17.69 -3.33
C ALA A 99 5.05 17.16 -4.77
N GLU A 100 6.05 17.66 -5.46
CA GLU A 100 6.45 17.36 -6.84
C GLU A 100 6.90 15.91 -7.01
N GLU A 101 7.48 15.33 -5.96
CA GLU A 101 8.05 13.98 -6.00
C GLU A 101 7.11 12.92 -5.45
N LEU A 102 5.98 13.30 -4.83
CA LEU A 102 5.10 12.35 -4.15
C LEU A 102 4.60 11.22 -5.06
N SER A 103 4.11 11.54 -6.26
CA SER A 103 3.65 10.52 -7.20
C SER A 103 4.78 9.54 -7.56
N THR A 104 5.96 10.08 -7.90
CA THR A 104 7.13 9.28 -8.25
C THR A 104 7.62 8.43 -7.08
N ALA A 105 7.62 8.96 -5.86
CA ALA A 105 8.01 8.23 -4.65
C ALA A 105 7.09 7.02 -4.40
N TRP A 106 5.78 7.19 -4.59
CA TRP A 106 4.82 6.09 -4.52
C TRP A 106 5.04 5.05 -5.61
N ARG A 107 5.26 5.44 -6.86
CA ARG A 107 5.60 4.50 -7.96
C ARG A 107 6.86 3.69 -7.63
N ARG A 108 7.91 4.36 -7.12
CA ARG A 108 9.15 3.69 -6.70
C ARG A 108 8.91 2.69 -5.59
N LEU A 109 8.01 2.98 -4.64
CA LEU A 109 7.62 2.02 -3.62
C LEU A 109 6.94 0.80 -4.24
N ALA A 110 5.96 1.00 -5.12
CA ALA A 110 5.25 -0.09 -5.79
C ALA A 110 6.20 -1.02 -6.56
N VAL A 111 7.16 -0.44 -7.31
CA VAL A 111 8.21 -1.19 -8.01
C VAL A 111 9.07 -2.00 -7.04
N ARG A 112 9.53 -1.42 -5.93
CA ARG A 112 10.36 -2.14 -4.93
C ARG A 112 9.60 -3.29 -4.26
N VAL A 113 8.32 -3.09 -3.96
CA VAL A 113 7.48 -4.14 -3.37
C VAL A 113 7.32 -5.31 -4.34
N ARG A 114 7.07 -5.03 -5.63
CA ARG A 114 7.00 -6.06 -6.67
C ARG A 114 8.32 -6.80 -6.89
N ALA A 115 9.44 -6.08 -6.89
CA ALA A 115 10.77 -6.67 -7.05
C ALA A 115 11.13 -7.65 -5.91
N THR A 116 10.63 -7.37 -4.69
CA THR A 116 10.78 -8.29 -3.55
C THR A 116 10.05 -9.61 -3.78
N ASP A 117 8.98 -9.62 -4.58
CA ASP A 117 8.31 -10.87 -4.94
C ASP A 117 9.10 -11.65 -6.00
N ALA A 118 9.62 -10.96 -7.01
CA ALA A 118 10.42 -11.58 -8.07
C ALA A 118 11.71 -12.22 -7.54
N SER A 119 12.40 -11.56 -6.59
CA SER A 119 13.61 -12.12 -5.98
C SER A 119 13.32 -13.36 -5.13
N VAL A 120 12.22 -13.36 -4.38
CA VAL A 120 11.79 -14.54 -3.60
C VAL A 120 11.41 -15.71 -4.52
N GLN A 121 10.78 -15.45 -5.67
CA GLN A 121 10.49 -16.50 -6.65
C GLN A 121 11.77 -17.08 -7.27
N HIS A 122 12.78 -16.24 -7.57
CA HIS A 122 14.07 -16.70 -8.08
C HIS A 122 14.86 -17.56 -7.09
N HIS A 123 14.80 -17.27 -5.79
CA HIS A 123 15.48 -18.07 -4.76
C HIS A 123 14.80 -19.40 -4.43
N VAL A 124 13.53 -19.57 -4.79
CA VAL A 124 12.74 -20.78 -4.50
C VAL A 124 12.68 -21.72 -5.72
N ALA A 125 13.20 -21.32 -6.88
CA ALA A 125 13.37 -22.21 -8.01
C ALA A 125 14.34 -23.34 -7.60
N PRO A 126 13.93 -24.63 -7.64
CA PRO A 126 14.86 -25.71 -7.44
C PRO A 126 15.87 -25.68 -8.58
N MET A 127 17.15 -25.76 -8.23
CA MET A 127 18.21 -26.16 -9.16
C MET A 127 17.94 -27.61 -9.58
N THR A 128 16.95 -27.82 -10.46
CA THR A 128 16.79 -29.07 -11.19
C THR A 128 17.56 -28.97 -12.49
N GLY A 129 18.80 -29.48 -12.44
CA GLY A 129 19.41 -30.30 -13.50
C GLY A 129 20.11 -29.57 -14.64
N ALA A 130 21.44 -29.74 -14.70
CA ALA A 130 22.06 -30.66 -15.66
C ALA A 130 23.31 -31.29 -15.02
#